data_AF-A0A940LFX3-F1
#
_entry.id   AF-A0A940LFX3-F1
#
_cell.length_a   1.000
_cell.length_b   1.000
_cell.length_c   1.000
_cell.angle_alpha   90.00
_cell.angle_beta   90.00
_cell.angle_gamma   90.00
#
_symmetry.space_group_name_H-M   'P 1'
#
loop_
_entity.id
_entity.type
_entity.pdbx_description
1 polymer ?
#
loop_
_entity_poly.entity_id
_entity_poly.type
_entity_poly.pdbx_seq_one_letter_code
_entity_poly.pdbx_strand_id
1 'polypeptide(L)'
;TAIRSFIAVLYFSLCAKAEALSQNNSEIYTVKKMVASMRMMVDPMSRFMQYGPKATEALETAKKLNPENPRIYLLEAQDKYFTPEQYGGSKTEAKKLFEEALKKYDSFKPATDLDPNWGKNTAQYFLNQLKS
;
A
#
# COMPACT_ATOMS: atom_id res chain seq x y z
N THR A 1 7.25 -6.48 19.86
CA THR A 1 7.93 -7.47 18.98
C THR A 1 7.13 -8.76 18.78
N ALA A 2 6.24 -9.18 19.69
CA ALA A 2 5.32 -10.33 19.46
C ALA A 2 3.99 -9.95 18.77
N ILE A 3 3.38 -8.81 19.15
CA ILE A 3 2.07 -8.36 18.62
C ILE A 3 2.10 -8.14 17.10
N ARG A 4 3.16 -7.50 16.57
CA ARG A 4 3.32 -7.27 15.13
C ARG A 4 3.41 -8.57 14.33
N SER A 5 4.09 -9.58 14.88
CA SER A 5 4.21 -10.91 14.24
C SER A 5 2.87 -11.65 14.24
N PHE A 6 2.13 -11.60 15.34
CA PHE A 6 0.80 -12.23 15.44
C PHE A 6 -0.19 -11.58 14.47
N ILE A 7 -0.23 -10.25 14.42
CA ILE A 7 -1.06 -9.49 13.48
C ILE A 7 -0.75 -9.89 12.03
N ALA A 8 0.54 -9.99 11.67
CA ALA A 8 0.93 -10.34 10.31
C ALA A 8 0.61 -11.80 9.91
N VAL A 9 0.45 -12.72 10.87
CA VAL A 9 -0.02 -14.09 10.61
C VAL A 9 -1.54 -14.11 10.43
N LEU A 10 -2.27 -13.41 11.30
CA LEU A 10 -3.72 -13.26 11.19
C LEU A 10 -4.12 -12.66 9.85
N TYR A 11 -3.47 -11.58 9.43
CA TYR A 11 -3.75 -10.95 8.15
C TYR A 11 -3.49 -11.85 6.95
N PHE A 12 -2.46 -12.71 6.99
CA PHE A 12 -2.21 -13.65 5.90
C PHE A 12 -3.35 -14.66 5.74
N SER A 13 -3.84 -15.20 6.86
CA SER A 13 -5.00 -16.11 6.88
C SER A 13 -6.28 -15.43 6.37
N LEU A 14 -6.50 -14.17 6.76
CA LEU A 14 -7.66 -13.39 6.29
C LEU A 14 -7.57 -13.07 4.79
N CYS A 15 -6.40 -12.69 4.28
CA CYS A 15 -6.21 -12.47 2.85
C CYS A 15 -6.49 -13.74 2.05
N ALA A 16 -5.99 -14.91 2.49
CA ALA A 16 -6.24 -16.18 1.80
C ALA A 16 -7.74 -16.52 1.71
N LYS A 17 -8.49 -16.29 2.80
CA LYS A 17 -9.95 -16.45 2.79
C LYS A 17 -10.64 -15.45 1.85
N ALA A 18 -10.19 -14.20 1.85
CA ALA A 18 -10.74 -13.17 0.97
C ALA A 18 -10.52 -13.52 -0.51
N GLU A 19 -9.35 -14.04 -0.89
CA GLU A 19 -9.07 -14.43 -2.28
C GLU A 19 -9.92 -15.59 -2.75
N ALA A 20 -10.23 -16.54 -1.87
CA ALA A 20 -11.14 -17.64 -2.17
C ALA A 20 -12.57 -17.16 -2.46
N LEU A 21 -12.98 -16.03 -1.86
CA LEU A 21 -14.31 -15.43 -2.05
C LEU A 21 -14.35 -14.39 -3.18
N SER A 22 -13.26 -13.69 -3.43
CA SER A 22 -13.15 -12.60 -4.39
C SER A 22 -11.83 -12.69 -5.14
N GLN A 23 -11.77 -13.56 -6.15
CA GLN A 23 -10.59 -13.72 -6.99
C GLN A 23 -10.26 -12.42 -7.72
N ASN A 24 -8.97 -12.17 -7.98
CA ASN A 24 -8.49 -11.04 -8.77
C ASN A 24 -8.89 -9.65 -8.23
N ASN A 25 -9.07 -9.51 -6.91
CA ASN A 25 -9.42 -8.25 -6.28
C ASN A 25 -8.18 -7.44 -5.88
N SER A 26 -8.00 -6.26 -6.49
CA SER A 26 -6.85 -5.40 -6.24
C SER A 26 -6.71 -4.96 -4.77
N GLU A 27 -7.82 -4.81 -4.03
CA GLU A 27 -7.80 -4.45 -2.61
C GLU A 27 -7.14 -5.52 -1.74
N ILE A 28 -7.27 -6.79 -2.11
CA ILE A 28 -6.60 -7.86 -1.36
C ILE A 28 -5.09 -7.75 -1.55
N TYR A 29 -4.65 -7.40 -2.76
CA TYR A 29 -3.24 -7.21 -3.05
C TYR A 29 -2.66 -5.94 -2.41
N THR A 30 -3.43 -4.86 -2.25
CA THR A 30 -2.98 -3.70 -1.45
C THR A 30 -2.77 -4.08 0.02
N VAL A 31 -3.64 -4.92 0.60
CA VAL A 31 -3.43 -5.46 1.96
C VAL A 31 -2.21 -6.38 2.02
N LYS A 32 -2.00 -7.26 1.02
CA LYS A 32 -0.80 -8.10 0.95
C LYS A 32 0.48 -7.28 0.94
N LYS A 33 0.52 -6.19 0.17
CA LYS A 33 1.62 -5.21 0.19
C LYS A 33 1.83 -4.68 1.59
N MET A 34 0.78 -4.18 2.25
CA MET A 34 0.87 -3.61 3.59
C MET A 34 1.39 -4.62 4.61
N VAL A 35 0.96 -5.89 4.55
CA VAL A 35 1.44 -6.97 5.42
C VAL A 35 2.93 -7.24 5.19
N ALA A 36 3.37 -7.31 3.94
CA ALA A 36 4.79 -7.47 3.62
C ALA A 36 5.62 -6.28 4.15
N SER A 37 5.17 -5.05 3.92
CA SER A 37 5.81 -3.84 4.46
C SER A 37 5.86 -3.86 5.99
N MET A 38 4.77 -4.24 6.68
CA MET A 38 4.76 -4.35 8.14
C MET A 38 5.76 -5.39 8.66
N ARG A 39 5.90 -6.54 7.97
CA ARG A 39 6.90 -7.56 8.33
C ARG A 39 8.32 -7.07 8.10
N MET A 40 8.55 -6.30 7.04
CA MET A 40 9.82 -5.64 6.76
C MET A 40 10.17 -4.64 7.88
N MET A 41 9.23 -3.79 8.28
CA MET A 41 9.43 -2.75 9.31
C MET A 41 9.70 -3.29 10.73
N VAL A 42 9.58 -4.60 10.97
CA VAL A 42 9.99 -5.20 12.24
C VAL A 42 11.51 -5.20 12.40
N ASP A 43 12.24 -5.44 11.31
CA ASP A 43 13.70 -5.38 11.25
C ASP A 43 14.13 -5.13 9.78
N PRO A 44 14.13 -3.86 9.34
CA PRO A 44 14.31 -3.53 7.93
C PRO A 44 15.60 -4.09 7.33
N MET A 45 16.70 -4.08 8.09
CA MET A 45 18.02 -4.47 7.59
C MET A 45 18.09 -5.97 7.26
N SER A 46 17.51 -6.82 8.11
CA SER A 46 17.54 -8.28 7.86
C SER A 46 16.39 -8.75 6.97
N ARG A 47 15.28 -7.99 6.90
CA ARG A 47 14.02 -8.43 6.27
C ARG A 47 13.73 -7.82 4.92
N PHE A 48 14.46 -6.78 4.51
CA PHE A 48 14.26 -6.12 3.22
C PHE A 48 14.31 -7.12 2.05
N MET A 49 15.34 -7.96 1.98
CA MET A 49 15.50 -8.93 0.88
C MET A 49 14.36 -9.95 0.79
N GLN A 50 13.69 -10.25 1.91
CA GLN A 50 12.60 -11.22 1.94
C GLN A 50 11.24 -10.60 1.64
N TYR A 51 10.97 -9.39 2.16
CA TYR A 51 9.63 -8.80 2.14
C TYR A 51 9.50 -7.61 1.19
N GLY A 52 10.61 -6.97 0.82
CA GLY A 52 10.62 -5.91 -0.20
C GLY A 52 10.04 -6.40 -1.54
N PRO A 53 10.61 -7.47 -2.15
CA PRO A 53 10.08 -8.03 -3.39
C PRO A 53 8.61 -8.43 -3.31
N LYS A 54 8.17 -9.01 -2.18
CA LYS A 54 6.77 -9.40 -1.95
C LYS A 54 5.83 -8.20 -1.89
N ALA A 55 6.27 -7.10 -1.27
CA ALA A 55 5.51 -5.86 -1.22
C ALA A 55 5.36 -5.26 -2.63
N THR A 56 6.46 -5.22 -3.39
CA THR A 56 6.48 -4.72 -4.77
C THR A 56 5.58 -5.55 -5.68
N GLU A 57 5.75 -6.88 -5.70
CA GLU A 57 4.97 -7.79 -6.55
C GLU A 57 3.46 -7.69 -6.25
N ALA A 58 3.10 -7.59 -4.96
CA ALA A 58 1.71 -7.41 -4.57
C ALA A 58 1.14 -6.09 -5.10
N LEU A 59 1.89 -4.98 -4.98
CA LEU A 59 1.45 -3.68 -5.46
C LEU A 59 1.34 -3.63 -6.99
N GLU A 60 2.31 -4.22 -7.70
CA GLU A 60 2.27 -4.35 -9.16
C GLU A 60 1.07 -5.19 -9.62
N THR A 61 0.79 -6.28 -8.92
CA THR A 61 -0.38 -7.12 -9.21
C THR A 61 -1.67 -6.35 -8.97
N ALA A 62 -1.78 -5.61 -7.86
CA ALA A 62 -2.92 -4.73 -7.61
C ALA A 62 -3.13 -3.74 -8.76
N LYS A 63 -2.04 -3.14 -9.27
CA LYS A 63 -2.06 -2.13 -10.34
C LYS A 63 -2.46 -2.72 -11.68
N LYS A 64 -2.02 -3.93 -11.98
CA LYS A 64 -2.46 -4.69 -13.17
C LYS A 64 -3.95 -5.03 -13.10
N LEU A 65 -4.44 -5.42 -11.93
CA LEU A 65 -5.84 -5.81 -11.73
C LEU A 65 -6.79 -4.61 -11.79
N ASN A 66 -6.41 -3.49 -11.18
CA ASN A 66 -7.22 -2.28 -11.20
C ASN A 66 -6.32 -1.03 -11.07
N PRO A 67 -5.92 -0.41 -12.19
CA PRO A 67 -5.14 0.83 -12.17
C PRO A 67 -5.95 2.04 -11.67
N GLU A 68 -7.26 1.92 -11.46
CA GLU A 68 -8.09 2.99 -10.88
C GLU A 68 -8.20 2.90 -9.36
N ASN A 69 -7.63 1.87 -8.72
CA ASN A 69 -7.61 1.79 -7.27
C ASN A 69 -6.66 2.86 -6.68
N PRO A 70 -7.18 3.87 -5.95
CA PRO A 70 -6.37 4.97 -5.43
C PRO A 70 -5.36 4.55 -4.36
N ARG A 71 -5.63 3.46 -3.64
CA ARG A 71 -4.75 2.97 -2.55
C ARG A 71 -3.41 2.49 -3.08
N ILE A 72 -3.36 2.05 -4.34
CA ILE A 72 -2.11 1.64 -4.99
C ILE A 72 -1.15 2.83 -5.06
N TYR A 73 -1.62 3.96 -5.55
CA TYR A 73 -0.85 5.19 -5.71
C TYR A 73 -0.50 5.80 -4.35
N LEU A 74 -1.41 5.73 -3.38
CA LEU A 74 -1.12 6.12 -2.00
C LEU A 74 0.04 5.30 -1.41
N LEU A 75 0.01 3.98 -1.57
CA LEU A 75 1.03 3.07 -1.04
C LEU A 75 2.37 3.23 -1.78
N GLU A 76 2.34 3.42 -3.10
CA GLU A 76 3.52 3.72 -3.93
C GLU A 76 4.16 5.06 -3.53
N ALA A 77 3.33 6.09 -3.29
CA ALA A 77 3.77 7.39 -2.81
C ALA A 77 4.43 7.30 -1.44
N GLN A 78 3.86 6.51 -0.51
CA GLN A 78 4.48 6.26 0.79
C GLN A 78 5.83 5.56 0.67
N ASP A 79 5.94 4.57 -0.23
CA ASP A 79 7.21 3.88 -0.46
C ASP A 79 8.27 4.87 -0.99
N LYS A 80 7.89 5.78 -1.91
CA LYS A 80 8.80 6.86 -2.37
C LYS A 80 9.13 7.88 -1.29
N TYR A 81 8.18 8.19 -0.41
CA TYR A 81 8.35 9.19 0.64
C TYR A 81 9.27 8.72 1.78
N PHE A 82 9.13 7.46 2.19
CA PHE A 82 9.83 6.90 3.35
C PHE A 82 11.14 6.19 3.02
N THR A 83 11.30 5.70 1.79
CA THR A 83 12.57 5.10 1.36
C THR A 83 13.63 6.21 1.27
N PRO A 84 14.85 6.01 1.82
CA PRO A 84 15.95 6.95 1.60
C PRO A 84 16.29 7.08 0.11
N GLU A 85 16.79 8.24 -0.32
CA GLU A 85 17.10 8.50 -1.74
C GLU A 85 18.11 7.51 -2.32
N GLN A 86 19.13 7.13 -1.54
CA GLN A 86 20.12 6.12 -1.92
C GLN A 86 19.53 4.72 -2.21
N TYR A 87 18.31 4.47 -1.75
CA TYR A 87 17.57 3.22 -1.99
C TYR A 87 16.39 3.42 -2.96
N GLY A 88 16.37 4.53 -3.70
CA GLY A 88 15.38 4.80 -4.75
C GLY A 88 14.11 5.54 -4.27
N GLY A 89 14.13 6.08 -3.06
CA GLY A 89 13.12 7.03 -2.60
C GLY A 89 13.25 8.39 -3.29
N SER A 90 12.16 9.15 -3.28
CA SER A 90 12.12 10.50 -3.86
C SER A 90 10.88 11.22 -3.36
N LYS A 91 11.08 12.31 -2.60
CA LYS A 91 9.97 13.17 -2.14
C LYS A 91 9.25 13.85 -3.31
N THR A 92 9.97 14.15 -4.39
CA THR A 92 9.40 14.73 -5.61
C THR A 92 8.45 13.75 -6.30
N GLU A 93 8.87 12.49 -6.49
CA GLU A 93 8.00 11.47 -7.08
C GLU A 93 6.86 11.08 -6.12
N ALA A 94 7.12 11.04 -4.81
CA ALA A 94 6.08 10.84 -3.81
C ALA A 94 4.97 11.89 -3.93
N LYS A 95 5.33 13.18 -4.09
CA LYS A 95 4.36 14.27 -4.28
C LYS A 95 3.46 14.00 -5.48
N LYS A 96 4.04 13.68 -6.64
CA LYS A 96 3.28 13.36 -7.87
C LYS A 96 2.32 12.19 -7.65
N LEU A 97 2.78 11.14 -6.97
CA LEU A 97 1.98 9.96 -6.69
C LEU A 97 0.86 10.24 -5.67
N PHE A 98 1.09 11.08 -4.65
CA PHE A 98 0.02 11.50 -3.74
C PHE A 98 -1.02 12.37 -4.44
N GLU A 99 -0.62 13.27 -5.35
CA GLU A 99 -1.54 14.04 -6.18
C GLU A 99 -2.38 13.12 -7.08
N GLU A 100 -1.74 12.11 -7.70
CA GLU A 100 -2.44 11.11 -8.50
C GLU A 100 -3.41 10.26 -7.66
N ALA A 101 -3.01 9.87 -6.46
CA ALA A 101 -3.88 9.17 -5.52
C ALA A 101 -5.13 10.00 -5.21
N LEU A 102 -4.99 11.31 -4.93
CA LEU A 102 -6.14 12.19 -4.68
C LEU A 102 -7.08 12.29 -5.88
N LYS A 103 -6.55 12.47 -7.10
CA LYS A 103 -7.38 12.48 -8.31
C LYS A 103 -8.19 11.19 -8.45
N LYS A 104 -7.56 10.04 -8.17
CA LYS A 104 -8.25 8.75 -8.19
C LYS A 104 -9.26 8.62 -7.06
N TYR A 105 -8.99 9.16 -5.87
CA TYR A 105 -9.98 9.22 -4.79
C TYR A 105 -11.18 10.11 -5.12
N ASP A 106 -11.04 11.11 -5.98
CA ASP A 106 -12.14 11.97 -6.41
C ASP A 106 -13.07 11.27 -7.42
N SER A 107 -12.54 10.35 -8.22
CA SER A 107 -13.32 9.53 -9.17
C SER A 107 -13.75 8.16 -8.61
N PHE A 108 -13.08 7.66 -7.58
CA PHE A 108 -13.33 6.35 -7.01
C PHE A 108 -14.68 6.30 -6.28
N LYS A 109 -15.53 5.36 -6.69
CA LYS A 109 -16.80 5.05 -6.03
C LYS A 109 -16.73 3.63 -5.48
N PRO A 110 -16.79 3.45 -4.15
CA PRO A 110 -16.96 2.13 -3.55
C PRO A 110 -18.19 1.43 -4.14
N ALA A 111 -18.11 0.13 -4.42
CA ALA A 111 -19.23 -0.61 -4.99
C ALA A 111 -20.38 -0.78 -3.97
N THR A 112 -20.03 -0.90 -2.70
CA THR A 112 -20.94 -0.98 -1.56
C THR A 112 -20.43 -0.11 -0.40
N ASP A 113 -21.26 0.12 0.61
CA ASP A 113 -20.86 0.83 1.84
C ASP A 113 -19.77 0.09 2.64
N LEU A 114 -19.59 -1.21 2.36
CA LEU A 114 -18.58 -2.05 3.00
C LEU A 114 -17.25 -2.05 2.23
N ASP A 115 -17.23 -1.54 1.00
CA ASP A 115 -16.02 -1.48 0.20
C ASP A 115 -15.02 -0.42 0.73
N PRO A 116 -13.71 -0.63 0.54
CA PRO A 116 -12.70 0.25 1.11
C PRO A 116 -12.82 1.72 0.65
N ASN A 117 -13.00 2.63 1.61
CA ASN A 117 -13.03 4.08 1.39
C ASN A 117 -11.98 4.86 2.20
N TRP A 118 -10.88 4.20 2.59
CA TRP A 118 -9.82 4.79 3.39
C TRP A 118 -8.70 5.41 2.54
N GLY A 119 -7.90 6.29 3.15
CA GLY A 119 -6.60 6.75 2.64
C GLY A 119 -6.59 8.12 1.96
N LYS A 120 -7.75 8.69 1.59
CA LYS A 120 -7.84 10.05 1.00
C LYS A 120 -7.22 11.11 1.92
N ASN A 121 -7.60 11.11 3.20
CA ASN A 121 -7.05 12.04 4.19
C ASN A 121 -5.54 11.83 4.42
N THR A 122 -5.04 10.60 4.26
CA THR A 122 -3.62 10.30 4.37
C THR A 122 -2.83 10.91 3.21
N ALA A 123 -3.32 10.80 1.97
CA ALA A 123 -2.69 11.46 0.82
C ALA A 123 -2.65 12.98 1.02
N GLN A 124 -3.76 13.57 1.49
CA GLN A 124 -3.83 15.01 1.77
C GLN A 124 -2.85 15.45 2.87
N TYR A 125 -2.70 14.64 3.91
CA TYR A 125 -1.74 14.89 4.99
C TYR A 125 -0.31 14.96 4.43
N PHE A 126 0.14 13.95 3.67
CA PHE A 126 1.51 13.94 3.13
C PHE A 126 1.76 15.05 2.12
N LEU A 127 0.77 15.42 1.29
CA LEU A 127 0.91 16.57 0.41
C LEU A 127 1.12 17.86 1.18
N ASN A 128 0.51 18.02 2.35
CA ASN A 128 0.75 19.18 3.20
C ASN A 128 2.16 19.14 3.82
N GLN A 129 2.69 17.96 4.18
CA GLN A 129 4.07 17.80 4.64
C GLN A 129 5.12 18.08 3.54
N LEU A 130 4.74 17.95 2.27
CA LEU A 130 5.63 18.19 1.11
C LEU A 130 5.56 19.63 0.58
N LYS A 131 4.74 20.50 1.18
CA LYS A 131 4.67 21.93 0.87
C LYS A 131 5.67 22.77 1.67
N SER A 132 6.06 22.27 2.84
CA SER A 132 7.05 22.84 3.76
C SER A 132 8.45 22.38 3.41
#